data_AF-A0A142EPY7-F1
#
_entry.id   AF-A0A142EPY7-F1
#
_cell.length_a   1.000
_cell.length_b   1.000
_cell.length_c   1.000
_cell.angle_alpha   90.00
_cell.angle_beta   90.00
_cell.angle_gamma   90.00
#
_symmetry.space_group_name_H-M   'P 1'
#
loop_
_entity.id
_entity.type
_entity.pdbx_description
1 polymer ?
#
loop_
_entity_poly.entity_id
_entity_poly.type
_entity_poly.pdbx_seq_one_letter_code
_entity_poly.pdbx_strand_id
1 'polypeptide(L)'
;MGIPLILFFLLIGITSILLAWKKKVELLPPTIKTKVENGSWISPSEMVRIGEDEMRKLGRDPEVDRIDIRPDKGTAKVTFKTHFSEVQVDGYSGEVLSVGTRHSDWIEKVHDGSIVDYYTTGDEGAKLTYSTLVSLGLIFLAISGFYLWYYPKVIRRLKGN
;
A
#
# COMPACT_ATOMS: atom_id res chain seq x y z
N MET A 1 14.81 -16.70 -19.87
CA MET A 1 14.82 -15.30 -19.36
C MET A 1 13.46 -14.59 -19.47
N GLY A 2 12.64 -14.81 -20.51
CA GLY A 2 11.34 -14.10 -20.64
C GLY A 2 10.21 -14.57 -19.72
N ILE A 3 10.11 -15.88 -19.42
CA ILE A 3 8.99 -16.44 -18.64
C ILE A 3 8.88 -15.86 -17.21
N PRO A 4 9.98 -15.74 -16.43
CA PRO A 4 9.92 -15.12 -15.10
C PRO A 4 9.46 -13.65 -15.12
N LEU A 5 9.89 -12.90 -16.13
CA LEU A 5 9.54 -11.48 -16.26
C LEU A 5 8.06 -11.29 -16.58
N ILE A 6 7.47 -12.18 -17.39
CA ILE A 6 6.02 -12.19 -17.66
C ILE A 6 5.23 -12.44 -16.38
N LEU A 7 5.67 -13.36 -15.52
CA LEU A 7 5.01 -13.61 -14.23
C LEU A 7 5.03 -12.36 -13.35
N PHE A 8 6.17 -11.67 -13.28
CA PHE A 8 6.25 -10.42 -12.53
C PHE A 8 5.33 -9.35 -13.12
N PHE A 9 5.28 -9.18 -14.44
CA PHE A 9 4.36 -8.25 -15.09
C PHE A 9 2.88 -8.55 -14.83
N LEU A 10 2.50 -9.84 -14.81
CA LEU A 10 1.15 -10.23 -14.41
C LEU A 10 0.89 -9.88 -12.94
N LEU A 11 1.85 -10.16 -12.06
CA LEU A 11 1.74 -9.85 -10.63
C LEU A 11 1.56 -8.34 -10.39
N ILE A 12 2.42 -7.48 -10.97
CA ILE A 12 2.26 -6.03 -10.83
C ILE A 12 0.95 -5.53 -11.44
N GLY A 13 0.53 -6.07 -12.60
CA GLY A 13 -0.74 -5.69 -13.22
C GLY A 13 -1.95 -6.03 -12.34
N ILE A 14 -2.00 -7.25 -11.80
CA ILE A 14 -3.08 -7.70 -10.91
C ILE A 14 -3.10 -6.87 -9.63
N THR A 15 -1.94 -6.70 -8.99
CA THR A 15 -1.83 -5.94 -7.75
C THR A 15 -2.14 -4.45 -7.94
N SER A 16 -1.77 -3.83 -9.07
CA SER A 16 -2.19 -2.46 -9.41
C SER A 16 -3.70 -2.32 -9.50
N ILE A 17 -4.40 -3.29 -10.11
CA ILE A 17 -5.87 -3.28 -10.18
C ILE A 17 -6.47 -3.39 -8.77
N LEU A 18 -5.99 -4.34 -7.95
CA LEU A 18 -6.46 -4.50 -6.57
C LEU A 18 -6.26 -3.23 -5.74
N LEU A 19 -5.09 -2.60 -5.83
CA LEU A 19 -4.75 -1.38 -5.11
C LEU A 19 -5.61 -0.19 -5.56
N ALA A 20 -5.88 -0.05 -6.85
CA ALA A 20 -6.78 0.98 -7.38
C ALA A 20 -8.22 0.82 -6.85
N TRP A 21 -8.66 -0.42 -6.61
CA TRP A 21 -10.01 -0.74 -6.17
C TRP A 21 -10.12 -0.98 -4.66
N LYS A 22 -9.05 -0.72 -3.88
CA LYS A 22 -8.95 -1.12 -2.46
C LYS A 22 -10.11 -0.71 -1.55
N LYS A 23 -10.78 0.42 -1.85
CA LYS A 23 -11.96 0.88 -1.10
C LYS A 23 -13.27 0.20 -1.50
N LYS A 24 -13.35 -0.35 -2.72
CA LYS A 24 -14.56 -0.99 -3.28
C LYS A 24 -14.61 -2.49 -2.98
N VAL A 25 -13.45 -3.10 -2.77
CA VAL A 25 -13.31 -4.53 -2.45
C VAL A 25 -12.87 -4.77 -1.00
N GLU A 26 -13.11 -3.80 -0.11
CA GLU A 26 -12.92 -3.94 1.34
C GLU A 26 -11.50 -4.38 1.78
N LEU A 27 -10.47 -3.97 1.03
CA LEU A 27 -9.06 -4.25 1.38
C LEU A 27 -8.52 -3.35 2.51
N LEU A 28 -9.33 -2.41 2.98
CA LEU A 28 -9.06 -1.53 4.10
C LEU A 28 -10.31 -1.39 4.96
N PRO A 29 -10.17 -1.30 6.29
CA PRO A 29 -11.30 -1.00 7.15
C PRO A 29 -11.89 0.39 6.80
N PRO A 30 -13.23 0.52 6.78
CA PRO A 30 -13.88 1.80 6.52
C PRO A 30 -13.48 2.82 7.60
N THR A 31 -13.23 4.06 7.22
CA THR A 31 -12.95 5.12 8.20
C THR A 31 -14.24 5.53 8.90
N ILE A 32 -14.29 5.37 10.22
CA ILE A 32 -15.42 5.80 11.05
C ILE A 32 -15.26 7.30 11.34
N LYS A 33 -16.37 8.04 11.38
CA LYS A 33 -16.36 9.46 11.77
C LYS A 33 -16.60 9.57 13.28
N THR A 34 -15.98 10.57 13.90
CA THR A 34 -16.30 10.95 15.27
C THR A 34 -17.79 11.28 15.41
N LYS A 35 -18.33 11.01 16.60
CA LYS A 35 -19.65 11.49 17.04
C LYS A 35 -19.54 12.74 17.92
N VAL A 36 -18.32 13.16 18.26
CA VAL A 36 -18.08 14.34 19.10
C VAL A 36 -18.18 15.59 18.21
N GLU A 37 -19.17 16.44 18.48
CA GLU A 37 -19.39 17.67 17.70
C GLU A 37 -18.46 18.81 18.13
N ASN A 38 -18.17 18.89 19.43
CA ASN A 38 -17.30 19.91 20.02
C ASN A 38 -16.36 19.26 21.04
N GLY A 39 -15.06 19.40 20.81
CA GLY A 39 -14.03 18.90 21.71
C GLY A 39 -12.66 19.42 21.32
N SER A 40 -11.73 19.33 22.26
CA SER A 40 -10.31 19.50 21.96
C SER A 40 -9.74 18.16 21.52
N TRP A 41 -8.86 18.19 20.52
CA TRP A 41 -8.18 16.98 20.08
C TRP A 41 -7.26 16.46 21.19
N ILE A 42 -7.27 15.14 21.38
CA ILE A 42 -6.24 14.47 22.19
C ILE A 42 -4.88 14.53 21.48
N SER A 43 -3.80 14.34 22.23
CA SER A 43 -2.46 14.41 21.65
C SER A 43 -2.15 13.18 20.77
N PRO A 44 -1.30 13.31 19.73
CA PRO A 44 -0.86 12.15 18.95
C PRO A 44 -0.21 11.05 19.79
N SER A 45 0.54 11.42 20.84
CA SER A 45 1.13 10.45 21.78
C SER A 45 0.08 9.68 22.57
N GLU A 46 -1.03 10.31 22.92
CA GLU A 46 -2.15 9.64 23.58
C GLU A 46 -2.88 8.68 22.64
N MET A 47 -3.09 9.08 21.37
CA MET A 47 -3.65 8.18 20.35
C MET A 47 -2.77 6.95 20.13
N VAL A 48 -1.45 7.14 20.06
CA VAL A 48 -0.46 6.05 19.94
C VAL A 48 -0.58 5.11 21.14
N ARG A 49 -0.58 5.65 22.37
CA ARG A 49 -0.74 4.83 23.59
C ARG A 49 -2.03 4.02 23.58
N ILE A 50 -3.15 4.61 23.18
CA ILE A 50 -4.44 3.90 23.06
C ILE A 50 -4.32 2.75 22.06
N GLY A 51 -3.69 2.98 20.90
CA GLY A 51 -3.44 1.94 19.90
C GLY A 51 -2.56 0.81 20.42
N GLU A 52 -1.45 1.14 21.10
CA GLU A 52 -0.54 0.17 21.72
C GLU A 52 -1.26 -0.69 22.77
N ASP A 53 -2.01 -0.06 23.67
CA ASP A 53 -2.78 -0.73 24.71
C ASP A 53 -3.80 -1.70 24.10
N GLU A 54 -4.46 -1.30 23.01
CA GLU A 54 -5.41 -2.16 22.32
C GLU A 54 -4.73 -3.38 21.66
N MET A 55 -3.55 -3.21 21.06
CA MET A 55 -2.80 -4.36 20.54
C MET A 55 -2.30 -5.29 21.64
N ARG A 56 -1.85 -4.75 22.77
CA ARG A 56 -1.46 -5.55 23.95
C ARG A 56 -2.63 -6.39 24.46
N LYS A 57 -3.85 -5.83 24.54
CA LYS A 57 -5.06 -6.59 24.92
C LYS A 57 -5.37 -7.74 23.96
N LEU A 58 -5.13 -7.53 22.67
CA LEU A 58 -5.30 -8.56 21.64
C LEU A 58 -4.13 -9.54 21.54
N GLY A 59 -3.10 -9.42 22.39
CA GLY A 59 -1.90 -10.26 22.36
C GLY A 59 -1.05 -10.09 21.09
N ARG A 60 -1.13 -8.91 20.46
CA ARG A 60 -0.33 -8.54 19.29
C ARG A 60 0.81 -7.61 19.68
N ASP A 61 1.85 -7.63 18.87
CA ASP A 61 2.99 -6.72 19.02
C ASP A 61 2.55 -5.26 18.86
N PRO A 62 2.70 -4.40 19.87
CA PRO A 62 2.18 -3.04 19.84
C PRO A 62 3.09 -2.06 19.11
N GLU A 63 4.20 -2.49 18.48
CA GLU A 63 5.12 -1.57 17.82
C GLU A 63 4.45 -0.79 16.68
N VAL A 64 4.27 0.51 16.92
CA VAL A 64 3.62 1.42 15.97
C VAL A 64 4.53 1.70 14.78
N ASP A 65 3.95 1.61 13.59
CA ASP A 65 4.57 2.03 12.33
C ASP A 65 4.36 3.53 12.12
N ARG A 66 3.10 3.98 12.13
CA ARG A 66 2.73 5.39 11.95
C ARG A 66 1.34 5.68 12.49
N ILE A 67 1.06 6.98 12.60
CA ILE A 67 -0.28 7.51 12.82
C ILE A 67 -0.73 8.34 11.62
N ASP A 68 -1.96 8.13 11.18
CA ASP A 68 -2.60 8.83 10.08
C ASP A 68 -3.83 9.59 10.61
N ILE A 69 -3.66 10.89 10.84
CA ILE A 69 -4.69 11.76 11.38
C ILE A 69 -5.62 12.23 10.24
N ARG A 70 -6.94 12.11 10.47
CA ARG A 70 -8.01 12.49 9.54
C ARG A 70 -8.88 13.60 10.15
N PRO A 71 -8.46 14.88 10.08
CA PRO A 71 -9.20 15.99 10.67
C PRO A 71 -10.65 16.10 10.16
N ASP A 72 -10.87 15.83 8.87
CA ASP A 72 -12.19 15.84 8.22
C ASP A 72 -13.15 14.74 8.70
N LYS A 73 -12.62 13.76 9.45
CA LYS A 73 -13.38 12.67 10.08
C LYS A 73 -13.36 12.74 11.59
N GLY A 74 -12.49 13.56 12.19
CA GLY A 74 -12.31 13.62 13.63
C GLY A 74 -11.64 12.39 14.24
N THR A 75 -10.84 11.66 13.45
CA THR A 75 -10.27 10.37 13.86
C THR A 75 -8.80 10.25 13.47
N ALA A 76 -8.05 9.38 14.15
CA ALA A 76 -6.72 8.97 13.73
C ALA A 76 -6.65 7.45 13.55
N LYS A 77 -5.79 7.00 12.64
CA LYS A 77 -5.50 5.57 12.44
C LYS A 77 -4.08 5.28 12.90
N VAL A 78 -3.92 4.46 13.92
CA VAL A 78 -2.63 3.96 14.39
C VAL A 78 -2.38 2.62 13.70
N THR A 79 -1.27 2.49 12.97
CA THR A 79 -0.89 1.26 12.27
C THR A 79 0.35 0.63 12.89
N PHE A 80 0.52 -0.67 12.72
CA PHE A 80 1.55 -1.45 13.41
C PHE A 80 2.50 -2.13 12.43
N LYS A 81 3.76 -2.28 12.84
CA LYS A 81 4.83 -2.74 11.95
C LYS A 81 4.68 -4.18 11.51
N THR A 82 4.18 -5.07 12.36
CA THR A 82 4.42 -6.53 12.22
C THR A 82 3.17 -7.35 11.84
N HIS A 83 1.99 -6.75 11.76
CA HIS A 83 0.76 -7.52 11.55
C HIS A 83 -0.34 -6.78 10.75
N PHE A 84 0.03 -5.75 9.98
CA PHE A 84 -0.86 -5.02 9.06
C PHE A 84 -2.20 -4.60 9.68
N SER A 85 -2.27 -4.34 10.98
CA SER A 85 -3.51 -3.90 11.61
C SER A 85 -3.55 -2.40 11.75
N GLU A 86 -4.76 -1.86 11.85
CA GLU A 86 -5.02 -0.50 12.29
C GLU A 86 -5.97 -0.50 13.50
N VAL A 87 -5.72 0.46 14.39
CA VAL A 87 -6.68 0.91 15.39
C VAL A 87 -7.12 2.31 14.98
N GLN A 88 -8.43 2.50 14.80
CA GLN A 88 -9.02 3.82 14.62
C GLN A 88 -9.41 4.39 15.98
N VAL A 89 -8.84 5.53 16.32
CA VAL A 89 -9.09 6.23 17.58
C VAL A 89 -9.86 7.50 17.28
N ASP A 90 -10.91 7.76 18.06
CA ASP A 90 -11.63 9.03 18.05
C ASP A 90 -10.71 10.15 18.54
N GLY A 91 -10.56 11.19 17.71
CA GLY A 91 -9.60 12.26 17.93
C GLY A 91 -9.94 13.17 19.10
N TYR A 92 -11.14 13.09 19.66
CA TYR A 92 -11.62 13.96 20.74
C TYR A 92 -11.84 13.20 22.05
N SER A 93 -12.50 12.05 21.97
CA SER A 93 -12.84 11.23 23.15
C SER A 93 -11.78 10.19 23.50
N GLY A 94 -10.90 9.83 22.56
CA GLY A 94 -9.96 8.73 22.73
C GLY A 94 -10.60 7.33 22.65
N GLU A 95 -11.87 7.23 22.28
CA GLU A 95 -12.54 5.94 22.08
C GLU A 95 -11.90 5.15 20.92
N VAL A 96 -11.72 3.84 21.09
CA VAL A 96 -11.37 2.94 19.99
C VAL A 96 -12.62 2.69 19.16
N LEU A 97 -12.65 3.26 17.94
CA LEU A 97 -13.78 3.17 17.03
C LEU A 97 -13.79 1.87 16.24
N SER A 98 -12.61 1.37 15.86
CA SER A 98 -12.48 0.16 15.04
C SER A 98 -11.09 -0.43 15.18
N VAL A 99 -11.01 -1.76 15.13
CA VAL A 99 -9.76 -2.50 14.91
C VAL A 99 -9.93 -3.36 13.67
N GLY A 100 -8.96 -3.32 12.75
CA GLY A 100 -9.08 -4.06 11.50
C GLY A 100 -7.75 -4.31 10.80
N THR A 101 -7.77 -5.20 9.82
CA THR A 101 -6.59 -5.56 9.02
C THR A 101 -6.57 -4.77 7.72
N ARG A 102 -5.39 -4.23 7.39
CA ARG A 102 -5.10 -3.46 6.18
C ARG A 102 -4.53 -4.37 5.11
N HIS A 103 -5.37 -5.19 4.49
CA HIS A 103 -4.96 -6.09 3.42
C HIS A 103 -4.27 -5.37 2.25
N SER A 104 -4.65 -4.11 1.98
CA SER A 104 -3.98 -3.31 0.95
C SER A 104 -2.50 -3.10 1.22
N ASP A 105 -2.08 -2.97 2.48
CA ASP A 105 -0.68 -2.70 2.83
C ASP A 105 0.17 -3.95 2.60
N TRP A 106 -0.40 -5.15 2.80
CA TRP A 106 0.26 -6.41 2.40
C TRP A 106 0.37 -6.52 0.88
N ILE A 107 -0.70 -6.21 0.15
CA ILE A 107 -0.71 -6.21 -1.33
C ILE A 107 0.30 -5.20 -1.88
N GLU A 108 0.45 -4.03 -1.24
CA GLU A 108 1.44 -3.02 -1.61
C GLU A 108 2.86 -3.56 -1.47
N LYS A 109 3.17 -4.27 -0.39
CA LYS A 109 4.48 -4.93 -0.23
C LYS A 109 4.74 -6.02 -1.27
N VAL A 110 3.71 -6.75 -1.69
CA VAL A 110 3.83 -7.70 -2.79
C VAL A 110 4.05 -6.99 -4.12
N HIS A 111 3.37 -5.87 -4.34
CA HIS A 111 3.46 -5.07 -5.56
C HIS A 111 4.85 -4.51 -5.79
N ASP A 112 5.51 -3.98 -4.73
CA ASP A 112 6.83 -3.37 -4.82
C ASP A 112 7.99 -4.33 -4.48
N GLY A 113 7.68 -5.58 -4.15
CA GLY A 113 8.66 -6.62 -3.82
C GLY A 113 9.21 -6.56 -2.39
N SER A 114 8.84 -5.55 -1.59
CA SER A 114 9.29 -5.41 -0.19
C SER A 114 8.67 -6.45 0.77
N ILE A 115 7.77 -7.31 0.28
CA ILE A 115 7.24 -8.42 1.06
C ILE A 115 8.32 -9.43 1.45
N VAL A 116 9.35 -9.59 0.62
CA VAL A 116 10.49 -10.46 0.95
C VAL A 116 11.27 -9.84 2.10
N ASP A 117 11.66 -8.57 1.94
CA ASP A 117 12.38 -7.82 2.98
C ASP A 117 11.63 -7.85 4.32
N TYR A 118 10.31 -7.68 4.28
CA TYR A 118 9.42 -7.76 5.44
C TYR A 118 9.52 -9.07 6.23
N TYR A 119 9.71 -10.21 5.57
CA TYR A 119 9.80 -11.52 6.21
C TYR A 119 11.23 -12.00 6.47
N THR A 120 12.26 -11.36 5.89
CA THR A 120 13.64 -11.85 5.97
C THR A 120 14.60 -10.93 6.71
N THR A 121 14.66 -9.66 6.31
CA THR A 121 15.82 -8.79 6.58
C THR A 121 15.44 -7.45 7.19
N GLY A 122 14.23 -6.96 6.91
CA GLY A 122 13.79 -5.61 7.30
C GLY A 122 14.52 -4.48 6.59
N ASP A 123 15.30 -4.78 5.54
CA ASP A 123 15.98 -3.79 4.70
C ASP A 123 15.15 -3.47 3.43
N GLU A 124 15.77 -2.93 2.38
CA GLU A 124 15.10 -2.62 1.11
C GLU A 124 15.75 -3.34 -0.09
N GLY A 125 16.54 -4.39 0.18
CA GLY A 125 17.35 -5.05 -0.84
C GLY A 125 16.51 -5.74 -1.92
N ALA A 126 15.51 -6.53 -1.51
CA ALA A 126 14.61 -7.20 -2.44
C ALA A 126 13.73 -6.20 -3.17
N LYS A 127 13.18 -5.20 -2.48
CA LYS A 127 12.40 -4.11 -3.08
C LYS A 127 13.15 -3.42 -4.21
N LEU A 128 14.38 -2.95 -3.95
CA LEU A 128 15.18 -2.23 -4.94
C LEU A 128 15.52 -3.11 -6.13
N THR A 129 15.94 -4.36 -5.87
CA THR A 129 16.30 -5.32 -6.93
C THR A 129 15.10 -5.64 -7.81
N TYR A 130 13.98 -6.01 -7.19
CA TYR A 130 12.74 -6.38 -7.86
C TYR A 130 12.20 -5.21 -8.69
N SER A 131 12.01 -4.05 -8.06
CA SER A 131 11.44 -2.87 -8.70
C SER A 131 12.29 -2.41 -9.89
N THR A 132 13.62 -2.46 -9.76
CA THR A 132 14.54 -2.08 -10.84
C THR A 132 14.46 -3.03 -12.02
N LEU A 133 14.57 -4.34 -11.80
CA LEU A 133 14.56 -5.33 -12.88
C LEU A 133 13.22 -5.36 -13.63
N VAL A 134 12.11 -5.31 -12.89
CA VAL A 134 10.76 -5.27 -13.48
C VAL A 134 10.55 -3.99 -14.27
N SER A 135 10.95 -2.83 -13.73
CA SER A 135 10.79 -1.54 -14.42
C SER A 135 11.64 -1.45 -15.68
N LEU A 136 12.90 -1.89 -15.64
CA LEU A 136 13.77 -1.96 -16.84
C LEU A 136 13.16 -2.88 -17.91
N GLY A 137 12.61 -4.02 -17.48
CA GLY A 137 11.88 -4.92 -18.36
C GLY A 137 10.67 -4.25 -19.03
N LEU A 138 9.86 -3.52 -18.26
CA LEU A 138 8.69 -2.79 -18.78
C LEU A 138 9.09 -1.68 -19.75
N ILE A 139 10.13 -0.90 -19.42
CA ILE A 139 10.64 0.17 -20.28
C ILE A 139 11.14 -0.42 -21.60
N PHE A 140 11.91 -1.52 -21.54
CA PHE A 140 12.38 -2.22 -22.73
C PHE A 140 11.22 -2.73 -23.57
N LEU A 141 10.20 -3.34 -22.95
CA LEU A 141 9.01 -3.83 -23.64
C LEU A 141 8.21 -2.68 -24.28
N ALA A 142 8.06 -1.55 -23.60
CA ALA A 142 7.36 -0.38 -24.10
C ALA A 142 8.07 0.23 -25.31
N ILE A 143 9.40 0.43 -25.22
CA ILE A 143 10.21 0.97 -26.32
C ILE A 143 10.19 0.03 -27.52
N SER A 144 10.43 -1.27 -27.30
CA SER A 144 10.44 -2.27 -28.37
C SER A 144 9.06 -2.44 -29.00
N GLY A 145 7.99 -2.49 -28.21
CA GLY A 145 6.61 -2.56 -28.69
C GLY A 145 6.22 -1.32 -29.50
N PHE A 146 6.58 -0.13 -29.02
CA PHE A 146 6.36 1.12 -29.76
C PHE A 146 7.14 1.14 -31.09
N TYR A 147 8.40 0.72 -31.07
CA TYR A 147 9.23 0.63 -32.27
C TYR A 147 8.60 -0.31 -33.32
N LEU A 148 8.17 -1.50 -32.91
CA LEU A 148 7.50 -2.47 -33.78
C LEU A 148 6.17 -1.96 -34.34
N TRP A 149 5.44 -1.13 -33.59
CA TRP A 149 4.20 -0.50 -34.05
C TRP A 149 4.43 0.69 -35.00
N TYR A 150 5.46 1.50 -34.73
CA TYR A 150 5.74 2.73 -35.47
C TYR A 150 6.51 2.48 -36.77
N TYR A 151 7.52 1.62 -36.74
CA TYR A 151 8.44 1.38 -37.86
C TYR A 151 7.75 0.93 -39.17
N PRO A 152 6.75 0.03 -39.16
CA PRO A 152 6.04 -0.35 -40.39
C PRO A 152 5.31 0.83 -41.06
N LYS A 153 4.85 1.82 -40.28
CA LYS A 153 4.20 3.02 -40.81
C LYS A 153 5.19 3.92 -41.54
N VAL A 154 6.42 4.02 -41.04
CA VAL A 154 7.50 4.77 -41.69
C VAL A 154 7.86 4.14 -43.03
N ILE A 155 8.05 2.82 -43.09
CA ILE A 155 8.37 2.11 -44.34
C ILE A 155 7.27 2.29 -45.40
N ARG A 156 5.99 2.21 -45.02
CA ARG A 156 4.88 2.41 -45.97
C ARG A 156 4.87 3.82 -46.57
N ARG A 157 5.22 4.85 -45.80
CA ARG A 157 5.34 6.23 -46.29
C ARG A 157 6.53 6.39 -47.25
N LEU A 158 7.66 5.77 -46.93
CA LEU A 158 8.86 5.82 -47.78
C LEU A 158 8.71 5.08 -49.11
N LYS A 159 7.87 4.03 -49.17
CA LYS A 159 7.57 3.29 -50.41
C LYS A 159 6.42 3.88 -51.24
N GLY A 160 5.62 4.77 -50.65
CA GLY A 160 4.48 5.43 -51.30
C GLY A 160 4.80 6.78 -51.92
N ASN A 161 6.03 7.29 -51.71
CA ASN A 161 6.66 8.38 -52.44
C ASN A 161 7.68 7.80 -53.42
#